data_AF-A0A0V8JGJ0-F1
#
_entry.id   AF-A0A0V8JGJ0-F1
#
_cell.length_a   1.000
_cell.length_b   1.000
_cell.length_c   1.000
_cell.angle_alpha   90.00
_cell.angle_beta   90.00
_cell.angle_gamma   90.00
#
_symmetry.space_group_name_H-M   'P 1'
#
loop_
_entity.id
_entity.type
_entity.pdbx_description
1 polymer ?
#
loop_
_entity_poly.entity_id
_entity_poly.type
_entity_poly.pdbx_seq_one_letter_code
_entity_poly.pdbx_strand_id
1 'polypeptide(L)'
;MIFPYLENLKKVKVVGLCALGLSGINLAIIMIMNVSVLGITLTSRSLFPLLSTIQTIQVADFLERLDVFFMMALVINGFFKIMIYFYAAVIGTATLFKIKFSSELSSTLGIVVLFVSMILASNIQEHIYEGTKGLLMSIHLCFQIVIPVLLLIIAFLKNNKHARM
;
A
#
# COMPACT_ATOMS: atom_id res chain seq x y z
N MET A 1 -1.59 0.02 -14.01
CA MET A 1 -1.61 1.23 -14.85
C MET A 1 -0.35 2.09 -14.77
N ILE A 2 0.51 1.91 -13.75
CA ILE A 2 1.78 2.65 -13.66
C ILE A 2 2.91 1.99 -14.46
N PHE A 3 2.91 0.65 -14.58
CA PHE A 3 3.97 -0.09 -15.30
C PHE A 3 4.22 0.29 -16.77
N PRO A 4 3.23 0.71 -17.57
CA PRO A 4 3.46 1.16 -18.95
C PRO A 4 4.36 2.41 -19.06
N TYR A 5 4.55 3.17 -17.99
CA TYR A 5 5.42 4.35 -17.97
C TYR A 5 6.90 4.03 -17.74
N LEU A 6 7.27 2.75 -17.54
CA LEU A 6 8.68 2.36 -17.46
C LEU A 6 9.31 2.28 -18.86
N GLU A 7 10.46 2.91 -19.01
CA GLU A 7 11.28 2.88 -20.23
C GLU A 7 11.63 1.45 -20.67
N ASN A 8 11.91 0.57 -19.70
CA ASN A 8 12.41 -0.79 -19.96
C ASN A 8 11.51 -1.88 -19.35
N LEU A 9 10.42 -2.22 -20.06
CA LEU A 9 9.46 -3.25 -19.64
C LEU A 9 10.07 -4.65 -19.41
N LYS A 10 11.17 -4.98 -20.11
CA LYS A 10 11.86 -6.28 -19.96
C LYS A 10 12.51 -6.45 -18.58
N LYS A 11 12.96 -5.35 -17.96
CA LYS A 11 13.62 -5.37 -16.64
C LYS A 11 12.65 -5.31 -15.47
N VAL A 12 11.36 -5.03 -15.72
CA VAL A 12 10.33 -4.87 -14.68
C VAL A 12 10.25 -6.06 -13.74
N LYS A 13 10.38 -7.29 -14.26
CA LYS A 13 10.32 -8.51 -13.44
C LYS A 13 11.47 -8.57 -12.43
N VAL A 14 12.71 -8.33 -12.90
CA VAL A 14 13.91 -8.40 -12.05
C VAL A 14 13.89 -7.28 -11.02
N VAL A 15 13.63 -6.05 -11.47
CA VAL A 15 13.55 -4.87 -10.57
C VAL A 15 12.44 -5.05 -9.54
N GLY A 16 11.28 -5.56 -9.95
CA GLY A 16 10.17 -5.86 -9.05
C GLY A 16 10.55 -6.90 -7.99
N LEU A 17 11.21 -7.98 -8.40
CA LEU A 17 11.65 -9.03 -7.46
C LEU A 17 12.71 -8.50 -6.48
N CYS A 18 13.68 -7.71 -6.96
CA CYS A 18 14.67 -7.07 -6.11
C CYS A 18 14.04 -6.08 -5.12
N ALA A 19 13.07 -5.27 -5.56
CA ALA A 19 12.35 -4.33 -4.71
C ALA A 19 11.53 -5.04 -3.62
N LEU A 20 10.88 -6.16 -3.97
CA LEU A 20 10.18 -7.02 -3.00
C LEU A 20 11.15 -7.60 -1.96
N GLY A 21 12.30 -8.12 -2.41
CA GLY A 21 13.33 -8.65 -1.50
C GLY A 21 13.87 -7.57 -0.56
N LEU A 22 14.25 -6.41 -1.10
CA LEU A 22 14.80 -5.31 -0.31
C LEU A 22 13.80 -4.74 0.70
N SER A 23 12.53 -4.56 0.29
CA SER A 23 11.48 -4.10 1.20
C SER A 23 11.17 -5.12 2.30
N GLY A 24 11.14 -6.42 1.96
CA GLY A 24 10.95 -7.49 2.95
C GLY A 24 12.09 -7.56 3.98
N ILE A 25 13.34 -7.43 3.54
CA ILE A 25 14.50 -7.37 4.45
C ILE A 25 14.42 -6.13 5.35
N ASN A 26 14.05 -4.97 4.80
CA ASN A 26 13.90 -3.74 5.57
C ASN A 26 12.82 -3.89 6.66
N LEU A 27 11.65 -4.42 6.31
CA LEU A 27 10.57 -4.73 7.24
C LEU A 27 11.00 -5.71 8.34
N ALA A 28 11.75 -6.76 7.98
CA ALA A 28 12.27 -7.74 8.94
C ALA A 28 13.25 -7.11 9.93
N ILE A 29 14.19 -6.29 9.46
CA ILE A 29 15.15 -5.56 10.31
C ILE A 29 14.39 -4.64 11.28
N ILE A 30 13.40 -3.88 10.79
CA ILE A 30 12.55 -3.02 11.63
C ILE A 30 11.84 -3.84 12.71
N MET A 31 11.26 -4.99 12.35
CA MET A 31 10.55 -5.83 13.32
C MET A 31 11.50 -6.41 14.38
N ILE A 32 12.70 -6.87 13.98
CA ILE A 32 13.72 -7.35 14.91
C ILE A 32 14.12 -6.25 15.90
N MET A 33 14.31 -5.01 15.43
CA MET A 33 14.61 -3.88 16.30
C MET A 33 13.45 -3.60 17.27
N ASN A 34 12.21 -3.54 16.77
CA ASN A 34 11.04 -3.27 17.61
C ASN A 34 10.89 -4.30 18.72
N VAL A 35 11.05 -5.60 18.41
CA VAL A 35 10.98 -6.67 19.41
C VAL A 35 12.16 -6.65 20.36
N SER A 36 13.37 -6.33 19.88
CA SER A 36 14.57 -6.25 20.73
C SER A 36 14.48 -5.11 21.75
N VAL A 37 13.90 -3.96 21.36
CA VAL A 37 13.80 -2.79 22.25
C VAL A 37 12.57 -2.87 23.16
N LEU A 38 11.39 -3.16 22.60
CA LEU A 38 10.13 -3.12 23.35
C LEU A 38 9.78 -4.46 24.00
N GLY A 39 10.35 -5.56 23.51
CA GLY A 39 9.89 -6.90 23.87
C GLY A 39 8.57 -7.30 23.21
N ILE A 40 8.29 -8.60 23.19
CA ILE A 40 7.17 -9.21 22.45
C ILE A 40 5.81 -8.65 22.90
N THR A 41 5.62 -8.43 24.20
CA THR A 41 4.35 -7.98 24.79
C THR A 41 3.98 -6.56 24.35
N LEU A 42 4.94 -5.64 24.34
CA LEU A 42 4.69 -4.25 23.93
C LEU A 42 4.59 -4.15 22.42
N THR A 43 5.49 -4.80 21.66
CA THR A 43 5.44 -4.79 20.18
C THR A 43 4.10 -5.30 19.64
N SER A 44 3.53 -6.36 20.24
CA SER A 44 2.26 -6.94 19.77
C SER A 44 1.02 -6.11 20.11
N ARG A 45 1.11 -5.22 21.11
CA ARG A 45 0.00 -4.36 21.55
C ARG A 45 0.06 -2.95 20.98
N SER A 46 1.24 -2.51 20.55
CA SER A 46 1.43 -1.20 19.93
C SER A 46 0.86 -1.17 18.51
N LEU A 47 0.02 -0.16 18.22
CA LEU A 47 -0.48 0.10 16.87
C LEU A 47 0.64 0.54 15.91
N PHE A 48 1.64 1.25 16.45
CA PHE A 48 2.80 1.76 15.71
C PHE A 48 4.10 1.39 16.46
N PRO A 49 4.56 0.13 16.41
CA PRO A 49 5.71 -0.32 17.21
C PRO A 49 6.98 0.49 16.95
N LEU A 50 7.24 0.87 15.69
CA LEU A 50 8.40 1.68 15.33
C LEU A 50 8.37 3.08 15.97
N LEU A 51 7.19 3.70 16.08
CA LEU A 51 7.04 4.97 16.80
C LEU A 51 7.35 4.79 18.28
N SER A 52 6.80 3.75 18.92
CA SER A 52 7.07 3.45 20.33
C SER A 52 8.56 3.19 20.58
N THR A 53 9.24 2.50 19.67
CA THR A 53 10.69 2.30 19.73
C THR A 53 11.45 3.63 19.65
N ILE A 54 11.06 4.54 18.74
CA ILE A 54 11.68 5.88 18.63
C ILE A 54 11.45 6.72 19.89
N GLN A 55 10.26 6.64 20.48
CA GLN A 55 9.93 7.34 21.73
C GLN A 55 10.71 6.82 22.94
N THR A 56 11.31 5.63 22.86
CA THR A 56 12.17 5.07 23.91
C THR A 56 13.60 5.64 23.84
N ILE A 57 13.97 6.31 22.75
CA ILE A 57 15.32 6.87 22.59
C ILE A 57 15.45 8.10 23.50
N GLN A 58 16.29 7.98 24.52
CA GLN A 58 16.69 9.07 25.39
C GLN A 58 18.22 9.03 25.53
N VAL A 59 18.90 10.05 24.99
CA VAL A 59 20.36 10.16 25.07
C VAL A 59 20.71 11.47 25.79
N ALA A 60 21.23 11.32 27.02
CA ALA A 60 21.78 12.40 27.84
C ALA A 60 20.87 13.65 27.93
N ASP A 61 19.56 13.44 28.06
CA ASP A 61 18.50 14.46 28.16
C ASP A 61 18.42 15.49 27.01
N PHE A 62 19.21 15.31 25.93
CA PHE A 62 19.30 16.25 24.80
C PHE A 62 18.49 15.77 23.58
N LEU A 63 18.48 14.45 23.30
CA LEU A 63 17.78 13.86 22.17
C LEU A 63 16.55 13.05 22.61
N GLU A 64 15.54 13.72 23.15
CA GLU A 64 14.32 13.06 23.67
C GLU A 64 13.11 13.14 22.72
N ARG A 65 13.12 14.08 21.77
CA ARG A 65 11.96 14.39 20.91
C ARG A 65 12.17 14.01 19.44
N LEU A 66 12.63 12.78 19.22
CA LEU A 66 12.84 12.24 17.87
C LEU A 66 11.53 11.81 17.18
N ASP A 67 10.45 11.68 17.94
CA ASP A 67 9.10 11.36 17.47
C ASP A 67 8.60 12.37 16.42
N VAL A 68 8.98 13.64 16.53
CA VAL A 68 8.60 14.70 15.57
C VAL A 68 9.09 14.38 14.15
N PHE A 69 10.32 13.92 13.99
CA PHE A 69 10.88 13.57 12.67
C PHE A 69 10.16 12.38 12.06
N PHE A 70 9.82 11.38 12.90
CA PHE A 70 9.05 10.24 12.47
C PHE A 70 7.64 10.64 12.01
N MET A 71 6.95 11.50 12.77
CA MET A 71 5.63 12.00 12.40
C MET A 71 5.67 12.79 11.09
N MET A 72 6.69 13.64 10.90
CA MET A 72 6.88 14.39 9.67
C MET A 72 7.08 13.44 8.48
N ALA A 73 7.93 12.42 8.62
CA ALA A 73 8.15 11.42 7.60
C ALA A 73 6.86 10.63 7.30
N LEU A 74 6.07 10.26 8.31
CA LEU A 74 4.80 9.56 8.11
C LEU A 74 3.80 10.40 7.33
N VAL A 75 3.64 11.68 7.65
CA VAL A 75 2.71 12.58 6.94
C VAL A 75 3.13 12.75 5.48
N ILE A 76 4.41 12.98 5.23
CA ILE A 76 4.95 13.13 3.86
C ILE A 76 4.70 11.83 3.06
N ASN A 77 5.05 10.67 3.62
CA ASN A 77 4.83 9.39 2.96
C ASN A 77 3.35 9.10 2.73
N GLY A 78 2.49 9.43 3.70
CA GLY A 78 1.04 9.30 3.59
C GLY A 78 0.48 10.14 2.45
N PHE A 79 0.93 11.39 2.32
CA PHE A 79 0.54 12.28 1.23
C PHE A 79 0.92 11.70 -0.14
N PHE A 80 2.18 11.28 -0.31
CA PHE A 80 2.63 10.67 -1.58
C PHE A 80 1.86 9.38 -1.90
N LYS A 81 1.60 8.54 -0.90
CA LYS A 81 0.81 7.31 -1.08
C LYS A 81 -0.59 7.61 -1.60
N ILE A 82 -1.28 8.59 -1.00
CA ILE A 82 -2.62 8.99 -1.43
C ILE A 82 -2.58 9.56 -2.86
N MET A 83 -1.60 10.42 -3.16
CA MET A 83 -1.44 10.99 -4.50
C MET A 83 -1.26 9.93 -5.59
N ILE A 84 -0.39 8.94 -5.35
CA ILE A 84 -0.12 7.87 -6.33
C ILE A 84 -1.37 7.01 -6.54
N TYR A 85 -2.09 6.67 -5.47
CA TYR A 85 -3.33 5.89 -5.58
C TYR A 85 -4.43 6.65 -6.28
N PHE A 86 -4.59 7.94 -5.97
CA PHE A 86 -5.55 8.80 -6.64
C PHE A 86 -5.24 8.93 -8.13
N TYR A 87 -3.98 9.17 -8.49
CA TYR A 87 -3.55 9.22 -9.88
C TYR A 87 -3.85 7.90 -10.63
N ALA A 88 -3.55 6.76 -10.00
CA ALA A 88 -3.86 5.46 -10.56
C ALA A 88 -5.37 5.23 -10.72
N ALA A 89 -6.21 5.74 -9.81
CA ALA A 89 -7.66 5.66 -9.88
C ALA A 89 -8.24 6.53 -11.02
N VAL A 90 -7.71 7.73 -11.23
CA VAL A 90 -8.12 8.63 -12.33
C VAL A 90 -7.80 8.01 -13.67
N ILE A 91 -6.57 7.54 -13.88
CA ILE A 91 -6.19 6.83 -15.12
C ILE A 91 -6.96 5.52 -15.26
N GLY A 92 -7.19 4.83 -14.14
CA GLY A 92 -8.10 3.69 -13.95
C GLY A 92 -9.41 3.89 -14.66
N THR A 93 -10.11 4.90 -14.19
CA THR A 93 -11.45 5.26 -14.61
C THR A 93 -11.46 5.75 -16.05
N ALA A 94 -10.51 6.61 -16.43
CA ALA A 94 -10.39 7.11 -17.79
C ALA A 94 -10.22 5.97 -18.81
N THR A 95 -9.37 4.99 -18.50
CA THR A 95 -9.12 3.85 -19.39
C THR A 95 -10.31 2.89 -19.45
N LEU A 96 -10.96 2.63 -18.30
CA LEU A 96 -12.09 1.71 -18.21
C LEU A 96 -13.33 2.22 -18.97
N PHE A 97 -13.65 3.51 -18.81
CA PHE A 97 -14.78 4.15 -19.48
C PHE A 97 -14.43 4.79 -20.82
N LYS A 98 -13.17 4.69 -21.27
CA LYS A 98 -12.64 5.31 -22.50
C LYS A 98 -12.87 6.82 -22.56
N ILE A 99 -12.77 7.51 -21.42
CA ILE A 99 -12.92 8.96 -21.29
C ILE A 99 -11.54 9.60 -21.35
N LYS A 100 -11.44 10.81 -21.92
CA LYS A 100 -10.18 11.57 -21.92
C LYS A 100 -9.78 11.96 -20.51
N PHE A 101 -8.48 11.91 -20.23
CA PHE A 101 -7.94 12.48 -19.01
C PHE A 101 -8.20 13.99 -19.01
N SER A 102 -9.03 14.46 -18.08
CA SER A 102 -9.40 15.86 -17.92
C SER A 102 -9.32 16.29 -16.47
N SER A 103 -9.11 17.59 -16.25
CA SER A 103 -9.14 18.20 -14.91
C SER A 103 -10.49 18.00 -14.22
N GLU A 104 -11.57 17.96 -15.01
CA GLU A 104 -12.93 17.70 -14.53
C GLU A 104 -13.07 16.29 -13.94
N LEU A 105 -12.58 15.27 -14.65
CA LEU A 105 -12.63 13.88 -14.16
C LEU A 105 -11.87 13.72 -12.84
N SER A 106 -10.69 14.34 -12.74
CA SER A 106 -9.91 14.38 -11.52
C SER A 106 -10.70 15.06 -10.39
N SER A 107 -11.32 16.20 -10.65
CA SER A 107 -12.08 16.95 -9.63
C SER A 107 -13.29 16.14 -9.12
N THR A 108 -14.05 15.52 -10.01
CA THR A 108 -15.19 14.67 -9.64
C THR A 108 -14.75 13.47 -8.81
N LEU A 109 -13.70 12.76 -9.23
CA LEU A 109 -13.18 11.63 -8.46
C LEU A 109 -12.62 12.06 -7.11
N GLY A 110 -12.00 13.24 -7.02
CA GLY A 110 -11.53 13.80 -5.76
C GLY A 110 -12.66 13.97 -4.75
N ILE A 111 -13.78 14.55 -5.19
CA ILE A 111 -14.99 14.72 -4.35
C ILE A 111 -15.52 13.36 -3.90
N VAL A 112 -15.63 12.39 -4.81
CA VAL A 112 -16.10 11.03 -4.48
C VAL A 112 -15.19 10.38 -3.43
N VAL A 113 -13.87 10.46 -3.59
CA VAL A 113 -12.91 9.89 -2.63
C VAL A 113 -13.04 10.55 -1.25
N LEU A 114 -13.26 11.87 -1.20
CA LEU A 114 -13.47 12.58 0.07
C LEU A 114 -14.72 12.07 0.80
N PHE A 115 -15.85 11.93 0.10
CA PHE A 115 -17.09 11.41 0.70
C PHE A 115 -16.94 9.96 1.14
N VAL A 116 -16.35 9.10 0.29
CA VAL A 116 -16.11 7.69 0.61
C VAL A 116 -15.19 7.55 1.83
N SER A 117 -14.16 8.40 1.95
CA SER A 117 -13.28 8.42 3.12
C SER A 117 -14.01 8.72 4.42
N MET A 118 -15.02 9.59 4.40
CA MET A 118 -15.82 9.89 5.60
C MET A 118 -16.76 8.75 6.00
N ILE A 119 -17.23 7.96 5.02
CA ILE A 119 -18.14 6.83 5.26
C ILE A 119 -17.39 5.59 5.73
N LEU A 120 -16.18 5.34 5.21
CA LEU A 120 -15.45 4.09 5.45
C LEU A 120 -14.91 3.93 6.88
N ALA A 121 -14.36 5.00 7.45
CA ALA A 121 -13.77 4.93 8.78
C ALA A 121 -13.76 6.32 9.43
N SER A 122 -14.44 6.43 10.56
CA SER A 122 -14.48 7.64 11.38
C SER A 122 -13.20 7.85 12.20
N ASN A 123 -12.47 6.77 12.45
CA ASN A 123 -11.26 6.78 13.28
C ASN A 123 -10.26 5.71 12.84
N ILE A 124 -9.05 5.77 13.41
CA ILE A 124 -7.95 4.86 13.05
C ILE A 124 -8.24 3.40 13.41
N GLN A 125 -9.00 3.13 14.47
CA GLN A 125 -9.31 1.75 14.89
C GLN A 125 -10.27 1.10 13.90
N GLU A 126 -11.29 1.84 13.48
CA GLU A 126 -12.23 1.43 12.44
C GLU A 126 -11.51 1.23 11.10
N HIS A 127 -10.58 2.12 10.74
CA HIS A 127 -9.75 1.97 9.55
C HIS A 127 -8.92 0.67 9.57
N ILE A 128 -8.28 0.36 10.69
CA ILE A 128 -7.53 -0.89 10.86
C ILE A 128 -8.46 -2.10 10.81
N TYR A 129 -9.61 -2.03 11.47
CA TYR A 129 -10.60 -3.10 11.46
C TYR A 129 -11.09 -3.40 10.03
N GLU A 130 -11.49 -2.38 9.27
CA GLU A 130 -11.91 -2.52 7.88
C GLU A 130 -10.81 -3.08 6.99
N GLY A 131 -9.57 -2.64 7.19
CA GLY A 131 -8.41 -3.13 6.44
C GLY A 131 -8.01 -4.58 6.76
N THR A 132 -8.34 -5.10 7.95
CA THR A 132 -7.86 -6.42 8.41
C THR A 132 -8.96 -7.48 8.42
N LYS A 133 -10.20 -7.11 8.76
CA LYS A 133 -11.32 -8.02 8.99
C LYS A 133 -12.63 -7.58 8.33
N GLY A 134 -12.74 -6.31 7.96
CA GLY A 134 -13.97 -5.78 7.37
C GLY A 134 -14.14 -6.09 5.89
N LEU A 135 -15.06 -5.34 5.27
CA LEU A 135 -15.47 -5.57 3.88
C LEU A 135 -14.30 -5.30 2.92
N LEU A 136 -13.49 -4.30 3.24
CA LEU A 136 -12.32 -3.92 2.44
C LEU A 136 -11.32 -5.06 2.30
N MET A 137 -11.08 -5.84 3.37
CA MET A 137 -10.20 -7.01 3.30
C MET A 137 -10.69 -8.03 2.26
N SER A 138 -12.00 -8.29 2.24
CA SER A 138 -12.60 -9.21 1.27
C SER A 138 -12.43 -8.71 -0.17
N ILE A 139 -12.63 -7.41 -0.39
CA ILE A 139 -12.42 -6.78 -1.71
C ILE A 139 -10.95 -6.90 -2.13
N HIS A 140 -10.01 -6.57 -1.23
CA HIS A 140 -8.58 -6.68 -1.52
C HIS A 140 -8.15 -8.10 -1.89
N LEU A 141 -8.63 -9.11 -1.15
CA LEU A 141 -8.35 -10.53 -1.46
C LEU A 141 -8.89 -10.94 -2.84
N CYS A 142 -10.10 -10.49 -3.20
CA CYS A 142 -10.66 -10.74 -4.52
C CYS A 142 -9.78 -10.16 -5.63
N PHE A 143 -9.36 -8.90 -5.52
CA PHE A 143 -8.53 -8.26 -6.54
C PHE A 143 -7.08 -8.78 -6.58
N GLN A 144 -6.52 -9.17 -5.44
CA GLN A 144 -5.13 -9.61 -5.34
C GLN A 144 -4.93 -11.10 -5.64
N ILE A 145 -5.90 -11.95 -5.30
CA ILE A 145 -5.77 -13.41 -5.42
C ILE A 145 -6.75 -13.96 -6.46
N VAL A 146 -8.05 -13.68 -6.30
CA VAL A 146 -9.08 -14.33 -7.12
C VAL A 146 -8.94 -13.96 -8.60
N ILE A 147 -8.82 -12.67 -8.92
CA ILE A 147 -8.70 -12.20 -10.32
C ILE A 147 -7.42 -12.74 -10.98
N PRO A 148 -6.21 -12.61 -10.39
CA PRO A 148 -5.00 -13.13 -11.01
C PRO A 148 -5.00 -14.66 -11.19
N VAL A 149 -5.51 -15.41 -10.21
CA VAL A 149 -5.60 -16.88 -10.32
C VAL A 149 -6.57 -17.28 -11.42
N LEU A 150 -7.74 -16.64 -11.50
CA LEU A 150 -8.73 -16.90 -12.54
C LEU A 150 -8.17 -16.59 -13.94
N LEU A 151 -7.47 -15.46 -14.09
CA LEU A 151 -6.78 -15.12 -15.34
C LEU A 151 -5.69 -16.14 -15.71
N LEU A 152 -4.95 -16.66 -14.72
CA LEU A 152 -3.92 -17.67 -14.93
C LEU A 152 -4.55 -18.99 -15.40
N ILE A 153 -5.66 -19.41 -14.79
CA ILE A 153 -6.42 -20.61 -15.21
C ILE A 153 -6.90 -20.44 -16.66
N ILE A 154 -7.53 -19.30 -17.00
CA ILE A 154 -7.99 -19.02 -18.36
C ILE A 154 -6.82 -19.04 -19.36
N ALA A 155 -5.68 -18.44 -19.00
CA ALA A 155 -4.50 -18.42 -19.85
C ALA A 155 -3.95 -19.83 -20.09
N PHE A 156 -3.91 -20.69 -19.06
CA PHE A 156 -3.45 -22.06 -19.18
C PHE A 156 -4.36 -22.90 -20.09
N LEU A 157 -5.68 -22.77 -19.92
CA LEU A 157 -6.68 -23.45 -20.75
C LEU A 157 -6.62 -22.99 -22.22
N LYS A 158 -6.37 -21.70 -22.47
CA LYS A 158 -6.23 -21.16 -23.83
C LYS A 158 -4.91 -21.57 -24.49
N ASN A 159 -3.80 -21.60 -23.74
CA ASN A 159 -2.50 -22.00 -24.27
C ASN A 159 -2.47 -23.46 -24.73
N ASN A 160 -3.16 -24.36 -24.01
CA ASN A 160 -3.33 -25.75 -24.45
C ASN A 160 -4.17 -25.92 -25.73
N LYS A 161 -4.99 -24.93 -26.11
CA LYS A 161 -5.70 -24.94 -27.41
C LYS A 161 -4.84 -24.44 -28.56
N HIS A 162 -3.91 -23.50 -28.32
CA HIS A 162 -2.97 -23.05 -29.34
C HIS A 162 -1.81 -24.01 -29.59
N ALA A 163 -1.40 -24.83 -28.61
CA ALA A 163 -0.40 -25.87 -28.82
C ALA A 163 -0.94 -27.14 -29.53
N ARG A 164 -2.24 -27.20 -29.82
CA ARG A 164 -2.92 -28.32 -30.51
C ARG A 164 -3.46 -27.95 -31.90
N MET A 165 -3.24 -26.72 -32.38
CA MET A 165 -3.41 -26.29 -33.77
C MET A 165 -2.04 -26.13 -34.41
#